data_AF-A0A535XUH2-F1
#
_entry.id   AF-A0A535XUH2-F1
#
_cell.length_a   1.000
_cell.length_b   1.000
_cell.length_c   1.000
_cell.angle_alpha   90.00
_cell.angle_beta   90.00
_cell.angle_gamma   90.00
#
_symmetry.space_group_name_H-M   'P 1'
#
loop_
_entity.id
_entity.type
_entity.pdbx_description
1 polymer ?
#
loop_
_entity_poly.entity_id
_entity_poly.type
_entity_poly.pdbx_seq_one_letter_code
_entity_poly.pdbx_strand_id
1 'polypeptide(L)' 'SPDQLDALPGIGPVTVQKIVAARQEKPFQSLDELVERKVLTSAQLTKIRDLVTV' A
#
# COMPACT_ATOMS: atom_id res chain seq x y z
N SER A 1 -10.86 -1.47 1.29
CA SER A 1 -11.31 -1.57 -0.12
C SER A 1 -10.40 -0.73 -1.01
N PRO A 2 -10.47 -0.87 -2.36
CA PRO A 2 -9.77 0.03 -3.27
C PRO A 2 -10.07 1.51 -3.00
N ASP A 3 -11.33 1.88 -2.73
CA ASP A 3 -11.72 3.27 -2.43
C ASP A 3 -11.08 3.81 -1.15
N GLN A 4 -10.93 2.97 -0.12
CA GLN A 4 -10.23 3.36 1.11
C GLN A 4 -8.73 3.58 0.88
N LEU A 5 -8.12 2.86 -0.07
CA LEU A 5 -6.71 3.06 -0.42
C LEU A 5 -6.53 4.35 -1.22
N ASP A 6 -7.46 4.68 -2.11
CA ASP A 6 -7.42 5.92 -2.90
C ASP A 6 -7.59 7.18 -2.05
N ALA A 7 -8.26 7.06 -0.90
CA ALA A 7 -8.39 8.14 0.08
C ALA A 7 -7.11 8.40 0.90
N LEU A 8 -6.08 7.53 0.81
CA LEU A 8 -4.85 7.70 1.59
C LEU A 8 -3.96 8.81 1.01
N PRO A 9 -3.34 9.66 1.85
CA PRO A 9 -2.54 10.77 1.38
C PRO A 9 -1.33 10.30 0.55
N GLY A 10 -1.26 10.75 -0.71
CA GLY A 10 -0.17 10.39 -1.62
C GLY A 10 -0.29 9.00 -2.26
N ILE A 11 -1.45 8.36 -2.12
CA ILE A 11 -1.83 7.15 -2.84
C ILE A 11 -2.85 7.56 -3.91
N GLY A 12 -2.65 7.08 -5.14
CA GLY A 12 -3.58 7.30 -6.25
C GLY A 12 -3.87 6.00 -6.98
N PRO A 13 -4.70 6.03 -8.04
CA PRO A 13 -5.32 4.84 -8.60
C PRO A 13 -4.32 3.80 -9.11
N VAL A 14 -3.17 4.23 -9.65
CA VAL A 14 -2.10 3.31 -10.08
C VAL A 14 -1.50 2.56 -8.89
N THR A 15 -1.28 3.25 -7.78
CA THR A 15 -0.74 2.63 -6.56
C THR A 15 -1.78 1.74 -5.88
N VAL A 16 -3.06 2.13 -5.90
CA VAL A 16 -4.17 1.28 -5.44
C VAL A 16 -4.17 -0.05 -6.18
N GLN A 17 -4.09 -0.03 -7.52
CA GLN A 17 -4.03 -1.24 -8.33
C GLN A 17 -2.81 -2.11 -7.99
N LYS A 18 -1.63 -1.51 -7.77
CA LYS A 18 -0.44 -2.25 -7.34
C LYS A 18 -0.63 -2.94 -6.00
N ILE A 19 -1.23 -2.26 -5.01
CA ILE A 19 -1.50 -2.84 -3.69
C ILE A 19 -2.49 -4.02 -3.82
N VAL A 20 -3.56 -3.85 -4.60
CA VAL A 20 -4.57 -4.90 -4.81
C VAL A 20 -3.96 -6.12 -5.50
N ALA A 21 -3.21 -5.92 -6.58
CA ALA A 21 -2.53 -7.00 -7.30
C ALA A 21 -1.53 -7.74 -6.38
N ALA A 22 -0.70 -6.99 -5.63
CA ALA A 22 0.25 -7.59 -4.70
C ALA A 22 -0.45 -8.42 -3.60
N ARG A 23 -1.60 -7.96 -3.07
CA ARG A 23 -2.39 -8.74 -2.10
C ARG A 23 -2.95 -10.03 -2.67
N GLN A 24 -3.33 -10.04 -3.95
CA GLN A 24 -3.83 -11.23 -4.63
C GLN A 24 -2.72 -12.26 -4.86
N GLU A 25 -1.50 -11.82 -5.16
CA GLU A 25 -0.34 -12.70 -5.29
C GLU A 25 0.09 -13.30 -3.94
N LYS A 26 0.19 -12.44 -2.91
CA LYS A 26 0.58 -12.84 -1.55
C LYS A 26 0.09 -11.79 -0.54
N PRO A 27 -0.64 -12.18 0.53
CA PRO A 27 -0.97 -11.27 1.62
C PRO A 27 0.29 -10.67 2.27
N PHE A 28 0.22 -9.41 2.68
CA PHE A 28 1.30 -8.76 3.41
C PHE A 28 1.33 -9.24 4.86
N GLN A 29 2.52 -9.53 5.38
CA GLN A 29 2.69 -9.88 6.80
C GLN A 29 3.16 -8.70 7.64
N SER A 30 3.73 -7.67 7.01
CA SER A 30 4.13 -6.42 7.63
C SER A 30 3.89 -5.26 6.66
N LEU A 31 3.85 -4.03 7.19
CA LEU A 31 3.80 -2.84 6.36
C LEU A 31 5.10 -2.62 5.57
N ASP A 32 6.23 -3.14 6.07
CA ASP A 32 7.54 -2.98 5.43
C ASP A 32 7.62 -3.79 4.12
N GLU A 33 6.85 -4.89 4.01
CA GLU A 33 6.72 -5.65 2.76
C GLU A 33 6.21 -4.80 1.59
N LEU A 34 5.45 -3.72 1.84
CA LEU A 34 4.99 -2.81 0.78
C LEU A 34 6.18 -2.16 0.06
N VAL A 35 7.27 -1.89 0.77
CA VAL A 35 8.49 -1.32 0.20
C VAL A 35 9.39 -2.40 -0.37
N GLU A 36 9.59 -3.50 0.35
CA GLU A 36 10.43 -4.63 -0.09
C GLU A 36 9.94 -5.21 -1.43
N ARG A 37 8.61 -5.30 -1.59
CA ARG A 37 7.96 -5.79 -2.81
C ARG A 37 7.77 -4.70 -3.87
N LYS A 38 8.36 -3.51 -3.67
CA LYS A 38 8.31 -2.36 -4.59
C LYS A 38 6.89 -1.91 -4.95
N VAL A 39 5.94 -2.14 -4.04
CA VAL A 39 4.54 -1.69 -4.18
C VAL A 39 4.46 -0.19 -3.86
N LEU A 40 5.13 0.22 -2.79
CA LEU A 40 5.27 1.59 -2.34
C LEU A 40 6.75 2.00 -2.24
N THR A 41 6.99 3.30 -2.31
CA THR A 41 8.25 3.89 -1.84
C THR A 41 8.23 4.06 -0.32
N SER A 42 9.40 4.14 0.32
CA SER A 42 9.50 4.42 1.76
C SER A 42 8.79 5.73 2.13
N ALA A 43 8.90 6.77 1.29
CA ALA A 43 8.23 8.04 1.51
C ALA A 43 6.70 7.93 1.48
N GLN A 44 6.14 7.10 0.60
CA GLN A 44 4.70 6.82 0.60
C GLN A 44 4.28 6.05 1.84
N LEU A 45 5.03 5.01 2.23
CA LEU A 45 4.73 4.25 3.43
C LEU A 45 4.74 5.15 4.68
N THR A 46 5.73 6.02 4.84
CA THR A 46 5.79 6.96 5.98
C THR A 46 4.55 7.83 6.10
N LYS A 47 3.97 8.30 4.99
CA LYS A 47 2.78 9.16 5.00
C LYS A 47 1.51 8.45 5.47
N ILE A 48 1.45 7.13 5.30
CA ILE A 48 0.23 6.35 5.56
C ILE A 48 0.38 5.38 6.72
N ARG A 49 1.58 5.22 7.31
CA ARG A 49 1.90 4.15 8.28
C ARG A 49 0.95 4.12 9.47
N ASP A 50 0.53 5.28 9.97
CA ASP A 50 -0.37 5.39 11.13
C ASP A 50 -1.86 5.27 10.74
N LEU A 51 -2.17 5.18 9.45
CA LEU A 51 -3.53 5.11 8.90
C LEU A 51 -3.91 3.70 8.44
N VAL A 52 -2.97 2.76 8.44
CA VAL A 52 -3.15 1.43 7.87
C VAL A 52 -2.65 0.35 8.82
N THR A 53 -3.28 -0.81 8.73
CA THR A 53 -2.81 -2.07 9.31
C THR A 53 -2.62 -3.08 8.18
N VAL A 54 -1.84 -4.12 8.46
CA VAL A 54 -1.81 -5.35 7.67
C VAL A 54 -3.14 -6.08 7.73
#